data_AF-A0A9P4JGL3-F1
#
_entry.id   AF-A0A9P4JGL3-F1
#
_cell.length_a   1.000
_cell.length_b   1.000
_cell.length_c   1.000
_cell.angle_alpha   90.00
_cell.angle_beta   90.00
_cell.angle_gamma   90.00
#
_symmetry.space_group_name_H-M   'P 1'
#
loop_
_entity.id
_entity.type
_entity.pdbx_description
1 polymer ?
#
loop_
_entity_poly.entity_id
_entity_poly.type
_entity_poly.pdbx_seq_one_letter_code
_entity_poly.pdbx_strand_id
1 'polypeptide(L)'
;MPKALKGTLITTNYVFDQHGQQLIPVLGTLVKCDASIKAMIMDIDNAQGNDMIVEDLDDEHVLVKDNKVAELKQLLTEKISVHLREPETSDSEGN
;
A
#
# COMPACT_ATOMS: atom_id res chain seq x y z
N MET A 1 5.06 42.36 8.83
CA MET A 1 6.44 41.88 9.08
C MET A 1 6.39 40.36 9.18
N PRO A 2 7.00 39.59 8.27
CA PRO A 2 7.00 38.13 8.39
C PRO A 2 7.98 37.71 9.48
N LYS A 3 7.52 36.88 10.43
CA LYS A 3 8.37 36.28 11.46
C LYS A 3 9.16 35.14 10.82
N ALA A 4 10.49 35.21 10.90
CA ALA A 4 11.39 34.17 10.42
C ALA A 4 11.11 32.83 11.13
N LEU A 5 10.99 31.74 10.37
CA LEU A 5 11.11 30.39 10.93
C LEU A 5 12.60 30.17 11.25
N LYS A 6 12.90 30.13 12.56
CA LYS A 6 14.19 29.65 13.06
C LYS A 6 14.28 28.16 12.71
N GLY A 7 15.28 27.81 11.91
CA GLY A 7 15.51 26.44 11.46
C GLY A 7 15.65 25.48 12.64
N THR A 8 15.10 24.27 12.47
CA THR A 8 15.26 23.16 13.40
C THR A 8 16.45 22.32 12.96
N LEU A 9 17.39 22.14 13.87
CA LEU A 9 18.51 21.21 13.74
C LEU A 9 17.93 19.78 13.73
N ILE A 10 18.05 19.07 12.62
CA ILE A 10 17.62 17.66 12.53
C ILE A 10 18.73 16.81 13.15
N THR A 11 18.64 16.60 14.47
CA THR A 11 19.39 15.55 15.14
C THR A 11 18.38 14.49 15.57
N THR A 12 18.40 13.35 14.87
CA THR A 12 17.67 12.11 15.19
C THR A 12 16.13 12.18 15.09
N ASN A 13 15.57 11.69 13.97
CA ASN A 13 14.27 11.02 13.70
C ASN A 13 12.99 11.28 14.56
N TYR A 14 12.94 12.27 15.42
CA TYR A 14 11.80 12.52 16.29
C TYR A 14 10.92 13.63 15.71
N VAL A 15 9.67 13.27 15.42
CA VAL A 15 8.63 14.22 15.05
C VAL A 15 7.85 14.55 16.33
N PHE A 16 7.56 15.83 16.59
CA PHE A 16 6.78 16.26 17.75
C PHE A 16 5.53 17.02 17.28
N ASP A 17 4.42 16.86 17.97
CA ASP A 17 3.22 17.66 17.73
C ASP A 17 3.33 19.09 18.33
N GLN A 18 2.30 19.90 18.14
CA GLN A 18 2.24 21.27 18.68
C GLN A 18 2.20 21.35 20.22
N HIS A 19 1.94 20.23 20.90
CA HIS A 19 1.91 20.09 22.35
C HIS A 19 3.23 19.54 22.92
N GLY A 20 4.22 19.27 22.06
CA GLY A 20 5.51 18.69 22.44
C GLY A 20 5.46 17.17 22.66
N GLN A 21 4.42 16.51 22.18
CA GLN A 21 4.27 15.06 22.26
C GLN A 21 5.03 14.40 21.10
N GLN A 22 5.90 13.43 21.42
CA GLN A 22 6.67 12.70 20.42
C GLN A 22 5.74 11.80 19.59
N LEU A 23 5.71 12.01 18.29
CA LEU A 23 5.04 11.18 17.30
C LEU A 23 5.97 10.04 16.87
N ILE A 24 5.39 8.84 16.71
CA ILE A 24 6.09 7.69 16.15
C ILE A 24 5.81 7.70 14.65
N PRO A 25 6.80 7.96 13.78
CA PRO A 25 6.57 7.94 12.35
C PRO A 25 6.26 6.50 11.90
N VAL A 26 5.21 6.34 11.11
CA VAL A 26 4.93 5.08 10.41
C VAL A 26 5.80 5.04 9.17
N LEU A 27 6.66 4.04 9.06
CA LEU A 27 7.42 3.79 7.84
C LEU A 27 6.52 3.07 6.84
N GLY A 28 6.39 3.67 5.66
CA GLY A 28 5.60 3.11 4.58
C GLY A 28 6.31 3.26 3.24
N THR A 29 6.02 2.33 2.34
CA THR A 29 6.44 2.38 0.94
C THR A 29 5.26 2.88 0.11
N LEU A 30 5.48 3.94 -0.66
CA LEU A 30 4.54 4.43 -1.67
C LEU A 30 4.54 3.48 -2.86
N VAL A 31 3.39 2.90 -3.17
CA VAL A 31 3.19 2.04 -4.34
C VAL A 31 2.37 2.82 -5.35
N LYS A 32 2.90 2.92 -6.58
CA LYS A 32 2.18 3.40 -7.74
C LYS A 32 1.79 2.22 -8.63
N CYS A 33 0.54 2.15 -9.03
CA CYS A 33 0.00 1.08 -9.89
C CYS A 33 -1.28 1.52 -10.60
N ASP A 34 -1.69 0.78 -11.63
CA ASP A 34 -2.97 1.03 -12.30
C ASP A 34 -4.16 0.70 -11.38
N ALA A 35 -5.32 1.32 -11.62
CA ALA A 35 -6.53 1.16 -10.81
C ALA A 35 -6.98 -0.31 -10.62
N SER A 36 -6.79 -1.16 -11.63
CA SER A 36 -7.12 -2.59 -11.54
C SER A 36 -6.19 -3.35 -10.58
N ILE A 37 -4.90 -3.05 -10.61
CA ILE A 37 -3.91 -3.60 -9.68
C ILE A 37 -4.18 -3.09 -8.27
N LYS A 38 -4.51 -1.80 -8.12
CA LYS A 38 -4.91 -1.22 -6.84
C LYS A 38 -6.12 -1.95 -6.25
N ALA A 39 -7.17 -2.19 -7.03
CA ALA A 39 -8.33 -2.96 -6.59
C ALA A 39 -7.93 -4.37 -6.10
N MET A 40 -7.04 -5.04 -6.83
CA MET A 40 -6.52 -6.35 -6.43
C MET A 40 -5.72 -6.29 -5.11
N ILE A 41 -4.94 -5.22 -4.89
CA ILE A 41 -4.22 -4.95 -3.65
C ILE A 41 -5.19 -4.71 -2.48
N MET A 42 -6.25 -3.93 -2.68
CA MET A 42 -7.29 -3.69 -1.65
C MET A 42 -7.97 -4.99 -1.23
N ASP A 43 -8.31 -5.86 -2.19
CA ASP A 43 -8.88 -7.17 -1.89
C ASP A 43 -7.93 -8.05 -1.06
N ILE A 44 -6.63 -8.02 -1.40
CA ILE A 44 -5.60 -8.79 -0.67
C ILE A 44 -5.52 -8.27 0.76
N ASP A 45 -5.43 -6.96 0.94
CA ASP A 45 -5.37 -6.34 2.26
C ASP A 45 -6.61 -6.68 3.09
N ASN A 46 -7.80 -6.62 2.49
CA ASN A 46 -9.05 -7.01 3.13
C ASN A 46 -9.04 -8.48 3.60
N ALA A 47 -8.58 -9.39 2.75
CA ALA A 47 -8.44 -10.81 3.08
C ALA A 47 -7.40 -11.07 4.18
N GLN A 48 -6.43 -10.17 4.35
CA GLN A 48 -5.38 -10.24 5.38
C GLN A 48 -5.74 -9.43 6.64
N GLY A 49 -6.99 -8.97 6.77
CA GLY A 49 -7.48 -8.26 7.94
C GLY A 49 -7.16 -6.76 7.99
N ASN A 50 -6.89 -6.15 6.84
CA ASN A 50 -6.50 -4.74 6.68
C ASN A 50 -5.21 -4.38 7.45
N ASP A 51 -4.19 -5.27 7.37
CA ASP A 51 -2.91 -5.11 8.09
C ASP A 51 -1.75 -4.64 7.18
N MET A 52 -1.92 -4.59 5.87
CA MET A 52 -0.85 -4.25 4.94
C MET A 52 -0.86 -2.77 4.56
N ILE A 53 -2.04 -2.16 4.44
CA ILE A 53 -2.19 -0.80 3.93
C ILE A 53 -2.24 0.20 5.09
N VAL A 54 -1.46 1.27 4.96
CA VAL A 54 -1.47 2.40 5.90
C VAL A 54 -2.55 3.39 5.49
N GLU A 55 -2.59 3.73 4.20
CA GLU A 55 -3.52 4.73 3.66
C GLU A 55 -3.80 4.48 2.18
N ASP A 56 -5.07 4.64 1.80
CA ASP A 56 -5.52 4.73 0.42
C ASP A 56 -5.49 6.20 -0.02
N LEU A 57 -4.61 6.55 -0.97
CA LEU A 57 -4.30 7.95 -1.30
C LEU A 57 -5.13 8.46 -2.47
N ASP A 58 -5.08 7.76 -3.61
CA ASP A 58 -5.81 8.07 -4.84
C ASP A 58 -5.89 6.84 -5.75
N ASP A 59 -6.54 6.95 -6.91
CA ASP A 59 -6.79 5.83 -7.84
C ASP A 59 -5.55 5.06 -8.30
N GLU A 60 -4.36 5.66 -8.26
CA GLU A 60 -3.10 5.05 -8.70
C GLU A 60 -2.07 4.86 -7.58
N HIS A 61 -2.32 5.40 -6.38
CA HIS A 61 -1.35 5.41 -5.29
C HIS A 61 -1.91 4.85 -3.99
N VAL A 62 -1.10 4.03 -3.33
CA VAL A 62 -1.39 3.46 -2.01
C VAL A 62 -0.14 3.47 -1.15
N LEU A 63 -0.28 3.79 0.14
CA LEU A 63 0.78 3.70 1.12
C LEU A 63 0.73 2.35 1.84
N VAL A 64 1.77 1.54 1.70
CA VAL A 64 1.86 0.18 2.26
C VAL A 64 2.85 0.16 3.41
N LYS A 65 2.58 -0.61 4.47
CA LYS A 65 3.55 -0.81 5.57
C LYS A 65 4.83 -1.41 5.03
N ASP A 66 5.97 -0.83 5.41
CA ASP A 66 7.27 -1.18 4.84
C ASP A 66 7.63 -2.68 5.01
N ASN A 67 7.30 -3.24 6.17
CA ASN A 67 7.50 -4.66 6.49
C ASN A 67 6.55 -5.63 5.76
N LYS A 68 5.53 -5.13 5.06
CA LYS A 68 4.51 -5.93 4.36
C LYS A 68 4.67 -5.94 2.84
N VAL A 69 5.58 -5.11 2.30
CA VAL A 69 5.76 -4.96 0.84
C VAL A 69 6.16 -6.28 0.16
N ALA A 70 7.03 -7.08 0.78
CA ALA A 70 7.47 -8.35 0.21
C ALA A 70 6.32 -9.37 0.13
N GLU A 71 5.55 -9.50 1.21
CA GLU A 71 4.37 -10.36 1.31
C GLU A 71 3.30 -9.94 0.29
N LEU A 72 2.99 -8.64 0.22
CA LEU A 72 2.03 -8.10 -0.75
C LEU A 72 2.42 -8.41 -2.20
N LYS A 73 3.71 -8.25 -2.56
CA LYS A 73 4.20 -8.56 -3.91
C LYS A 73 4.02 -10.04 -4.26
N GLN A 74 4.26 -10.94 -3.31
CA GLN A 74 4.07 -12.37 -3.53
C GLN A 74 2.60 -12.69 -3.78
N LEU A 75 1.70 -12.26 -2.89
CA LEU A 75 0.26 -12.51 -3.00
C LEU A 75 -0.33 -11.91 -4.28
N LEU A 76 0.11 -10.71 -4.65
CA LEU A 76 -0.30 -10.06 -5.89
C LEU A 76 0.13 -10.86 -7.12
N THR A 77 1.36 -11.37 -7.14
CA THR A 77 1.88 -12.20 -8.23
C THR A 77 1.07 -13.50 -8.36
N GLU A 78 0.76 -14.15 -7.25
CA GLU A 78 -0.07 -15.36 -7.22
C GLU A 78 -1.48 -15.08 -7.75
N LYS A 79 -2.12 -14.00 -7.30
CA LYS A 79 -3.48 -13.63 -7.72
C LYS A 79 -3.55 -13.28 -9.21
N ILE A 80 -2.55 -12.55 -9.73
CA ILE A 80 -2.44 -12.28 -11.18
C ILE A 80 -2.25 -13.59 -11.95
N SER A 81 -1.39 -14.50 -11.49
CA SER A 81 -1.16 -15.77 -12.17
C SER A 81 -2.42 -16.65 -12.21
N VAL A 82 -3.26 -16.62 -11.17
CA VAL A 82 -4.54 -17.35 -11.17
C VAL A 82 -5.49 -16.74 -12.19
N HIS A 83 -5.64 -15.42 -12.17
CA HIS A 83 -6.52 -14.70 -13.09
C HIS A 83 -6.16 -14.92 -14.58
N LEU A 84 -4.87 -15.04 -14.89
CA LEU A 84 -4.39 -15.30 -16.25
C LEU A 84 -4.49 -16.77 -16.69
N ARG A 85 -4.68 -17.71 -15.76
CA ARG A 85 -4.79 -19.16 -16.04
C ARG A 85 -6.21 -19.62 -16.35
N GLU A 86 -7.20 -18.74 -16.27
CA GLU A 86 -8.57 -19.03 -16.71
C GLU A 86 -8.70 -18.75 -18.23
N PRO A 87 -8.32 -19.71 -19.09
CA PRO A 87 -9.10 -19.94 -20.30
C PRO A 87 -9.47 -21.43 -20.48
N GLU A 88 -10.68 -21.68 -20.98
CA GLU A 88 -11.25 -22.93 -21.52
C GLU A 88 -11.81 -24.01 -20.55
N THR A 89 -13.01 -23.78 -19.99
CA THR A 89 -14.01 -24.89 -19.97
C THR A 89 -14.96 -24.68 -21.15
N SER A 90 -14.47 -25.04 -22.35
CA SER A 90 -15.30 -25.14 -23.55
C SER A 90 -16.12 -26.42 -23.44
N ASP A 91 -17.35 -26.30 -22.96
CA ASP A 91 -18.38 -27.33 -23.05
C ASP A 91 -18.67 -27.60 -24.53
N SER A 92 -18.06 -28.64 -25.09
CA SER A 92 -18.42 -29.17 -26.40
C SER A 92 -18.81 -30.64 -26.25
N GLU A 93 -19.98 -30.89 -25.67
CA GLU A 93 -20.71 -32.14 -25.86
C GLU A 93 -21.37 -32.10 -27.24
N GLY A 94 -20.74 -32.75 -28.22
CA GLY A 94 -21.21 -32.83 -29.60
C GLY A 94 -21.20 -34.26 -30.13
N ASN A 95 -22.35 -34.93 -29.96
CA ASN A 95 -22.91 -36.08 -30.69
C ASN A 95 -22.04 -37.32 -30.99
#